data_AF-A0A8S3GXA1-F1
#
_entry.id   AF-A0A8S3GXA1-F1
#
_cell.length_a   1.000
_cell.length_b   1.000
_cell.length_c   1.000
_cell.angle_alpha   90.00
_cell.angle_beta   90.00
_cell.angle_gamma   90.00
#
_symmetry.space_group_name_H-M   'P 1'
#
loop_
_entity.id
_entity.type
_entity.pdbx_description
1 polymer ?
#
loop_
_entity_poly.entity_id
_entity_poly.type
_entity_poly.pdbx_seq_one_letter_code
_entity_poly.pdbx_strand_id
1 'polypeptide(L)'
;MKLIKKLTIECYDDDGYSKGLLALGYELDVFVPKKCKLNELKLLLSQHTAFKSISKLEKLAAEYNVKILFSTKYHCETNPIEGYWCHSKQYIRKNTDQSFQTLLALMAEAKTNFY
;
A
#
# COMPACT_ATOMS: atom_id res chain seq x y z
N MET A 1 27.69 -32.05 11.03
CA MET A 1 27.86 -31.00 10.00
C MET A 1 27.46 -31.59 8.64
N LYS A 2 26.23 -31.36 8.16
CA LYS A 2 25.80 -31.87 6.83
C LYS A 2 26.48 -31.00 5.77
N LEU A 3 27.32 -31.62 4.93
CA LEU A 3 27.87 -31.00 3.72
C LEU A 3 26.70 -30.52 2.85
N ILE A 4 26.43 -29.22 2.86
CA ILE A 4 25.59 -28.60 1.84
C ILE A 4 26.40 -28.71 0.55
N LYS A 5 26.11 -29.75 -0.24
CA LYS A 5 26.60 -29.85 -1.62
C LYS A 5 26.37 -28.50 -2.26
N LYS A 6 27.45 -27.84 -2.72
CA LYS A 6 27.42 -26.55 -3.40
C LYS A 6 26.45 -26.70 -4.58
N LEU A 7 25.22 -26.25 -4.38
CA LEU A 7 24.16 -26.32 -5.36
C LEU A 7 24.50 -25.26 -6.39
N THR A 8 24.99 -25.67 -7.55
CA THR A 8 25.14 -24.78 -8.70
C THR A 8 23.73 -24.49 -9.21
N ILE A 9 23.20 -23.31 -8.90
CA ILE A 9 21.87 -22.88 -9.33
C ILE A 9 22.05 -21.99 -10.55
N GLU A 10 21.47 -22.40 -11.68
CA GLU A 10 21.51 -21.65 -12.95
C GLU A 10 20.38 -20.61 -13.00
N CYS A 11 20.32 -19.70 -12.01
CA CYS A 11 19.27 -18.68 -11.92
C CYS A 11 19.87 -17.28 -12.06
N TYR A 12 20.23 -16.93 -13.29
CA TYR A 12 20.89 -15.69 -13.63
C TYR A 12 20.17 -15.03 -14.83
N ASP A 13 20.25 -13.70 -14.94
CA ASP A 13 19.92 -12.99 -16.18
C ASP A 13 20.99 -13.21 -17.25
N ASP A 14 20.79 -12.60 -18.42
CA ASP A 14 21.73 -12.65 -19.55
C ASP A 14 23.13 -12.13 -19.18
N ASP A 15 23.24 -11.35 -18.10
CA ASP A 15 24.48 -10.78 -17.57
C ASP A 15 25.09 -11.62 -16.41
N GLY A 16 24.48 -12.74 -16.02
CA GLY A 16 24.99 -13.60 -14.96
C GLY A 16 24.60 -13.20 -13.53
N TYR A 17 23.61 -12.32 -13.35
CA TYR A 17 23.15 -11.84 -12.03
C TYR A 17 21.76 -12.39 -11.67
N SER A 18 21.59 -12.80 -10.40
CA SER A 18 20.28 -13.20 -9.86
C SER A 18 19.48 -12.02 -9.29
N LYS A 19 20.03 -10.79 -9.38
CA LYS A 19 19.49 -9.53 -8.82
C LYS A 19 19.02 -9.62 -7.35
N GLY A 20 19.66 -10.48 -6.54
CA GLY A 20 19.30 -10.69 -5.14
C GLY A 20 18.02 -11.52 -4.90
N LEU A 21 17.31 -11.92 -5.96
CA LEU A 21 16.07 -12.71 -5.85
C LEU A 21 16.31 -14.11 -5.30
N LEU A 22 17.50 -14.69 -5.58
CA LEU A 22 17.84 -16.00 -5.04
C LEU A 22 18.06 -15.95 -3.51
N ALA A 23 18.71 -14.88 -3.03
CA ALA A 23 18.88 -14.66 -1.59
C ALA A 23 17.51 -14.46 -0.92
N LEU A 24 16.63 -13.67 -1.55
CA LEU A 24 15.26 -13.47 -1.11
C LEU A 24 14.46 -14.78 -1.03
N GLY A 25 14.64 -15.69 -2.00
CA GLY A 25 14.01 -17.02 -1.98
C GLY A 25 14.44 -17.85 -0.76
N TYR A 26 15.72 -17.80 -0.40
CA TYR A 26 16.22 -18.47 0.81
C TYR A 26 15.73 -17.82 2.11
N GLU A 27 15.70 -16.48 2.17
CA GLU A 27 15.20 -15.75 3.34
C GLU A 27 13.72 -16.02 3.60
N LEU A 28 12.94 -16.20 2.53
CA LEU A 28 11.50 -16.50 2.59
C LEU A 28 11.19 -18.00 2.69
N ASP A 29 12.20 -18.86 2.83
CA ASP A 29 12.08 -20.32 2.87
C ASP A 29 11.28 -20.91 1.68
N VAL A 30 11.43 -20.29 0.51
CA VAL A 30 10.79 -20.73 -0.74
C VAL A 30 11.67 -21.79 -1.40
N PHE A 31 11.09 -22.95 -1.74
CA PHE A 31 11.80 -23.97 -2.49
C PHE A 31 12.16 -23.48 -3.90
N VAL A 32 13.46 -23.31 -4.17
CA VAL A 32 13.98 -22.93 -5.48
C VAL A 32 14.57 -24.18 -6.18
N PRO A 33 14.03 -24.59 -7.35
CA PRO A 33 14.59 -25.68 -8.13
C PRO A 33 16.04 -25.40 -8.58
N LYS A 34 16.86 -26.44 -8.66
CA LYS A 34 18.28 -26.32 -9.07
C LYS A 34 18.46 -25.70 -10.47
N LYS A 35 17.53 -25.99 -11.37
CA LYS A 35 17.40 -25.37 -12.69
C LYS A 35 16.13 -24.52 -12.66
N CYS A 36 16.29 -23.22 -12.56
CA CYS A 36 15.19 -22.26 -12.47
C CYS A 36 15.60 -21.01 -13.23
N LYS A 37 14.81 -20.61 -14.22
CA LYS A 37 15.05 -19.35 -14.94
C LYS A 37 14.65 -18.16 -14.06
N LEU A 38 15.24 -16.99 -14.31
CA LEU A 38 14.93 -15.78 -13.52
C LEU A 38 13.43 -15.42 -13.52
N ASN A 39 12.74 -15.60 -14.65
CA ASN A 39 11.29 -15.35 -14.73
C ASN A 39 10.46 -16.36 -13.92
N GLU A 40 10.91 -17.61 -13.83
CA GLU A 40 10.28 -18.64 -13.00
C GLU A 40 10.49 -18.32 -11.52
N LEU A 41 11.69 -17.86 -11.13
CA LEU A 41 11.97 -17.40 -9.77
C LEU A 41 11.09 -16.20 -9.39
N LYS A 42 10.92 -15.22 -10.29
CA LYS A 42 10.01 -14.08 -10.06
C LYS A 42 8.56 -14.54 -9.84
N LEU A 43 8.10 -15.50 -10.63
CA LEU A 43 6.76 -16.06 -10.50
C LEU A 43 6.59 -16.85 -9.20
N LEU A 44 7.59 -17.63 -8.80
CA LEU A 44 7.59 -18.35 -7.52
C LEU A 44 7.53 -17.38 -6.34
N LEU A 45 8.37 -16.33 -6.35
CA LEU A 45 8.37 -15.31 -5.32
C LEU A 45 7.05 -14.55 -5.27
N SER A 46 6.46 -14.17 -6.41
CA SER A 46 5.18 -13.44 -6.42
C SER A 46 4.01 -14.24 -5.86
N GLN A 47 4.11 -15.58 -5.83
CA GLN A 47 3.11 -16.44 -5.22
C GLN A 47 3.19 -16.50 -3.69
N HIS A 48 4.32 -16.10 -3.10
CA HIS A 48 4.52 -16.12 -1.67
C HIS A 48 3.57 -15.12 -0.97
N THR A 49 3.10 -15.47 0.22
CA THR A 49 2.09 -14.69 0.97
C THR A 49 2.55 -13.27 1.29
N ALA A 50 3.85 -13.06 1.45
CA ALA A 50 4.44 -11.73 1.62
C ALA A 50 4.19 -10.79 0.41
N PHE A 51 4.03 -11.33 -0.80
CA PHE A 51 3.76 -10.56 -2.02
C PHE A 51 2.29 -10.62 -2.46
N LYS A 52 1.51 -11.57 -1.93
CA LYS A 52 0.05 -11.56 -2.02
C LYS A 52 -0.51 -10.60 -0.97
N SER A 53 -0.31 -9.31 -1.18
CA SER A 53 -0.69 -8.28 -0.21
C SER A 53 -2.20 -7.99 -0.29
N ILE A 54 -3.01 -8.76 0.44
CA ILE A 54 -4.22 -8.17 1.00
C ILE A 54 -3.76 -7.28 2.15
N SER A 55 -3.93 -5.98 2.01
CA SER A 55 -3.53 -4.99 3.00
C SER A 55 -4.22 -5.26 4.34
N LYS A 56 -3.58 -4.85 5.46
CA LYS A 56 -4.22 -4.92 6.78
C LYS A 56 -5.57 -4.18 6.80
N LEU A 57 -5.69 -3.11 6.01
CA LEU A 57 -6.91 -2.33 5.85
C LEU A 57 -8.01 -3.13 5.15
N GLU A 58 -7.69 -3.87 4.09
CA GLU A 58 -8.65 -4.76 3.42
C GLU A 58 -9.10 -5.91 4.31
N LYS A 59 -8.19 -6.46 5.14
CA LYS A 59 -8.56 -7.47 6.15
C LYS A 59 -9.52 -6.90 7.19
N LEU A 60 -9.23 -5.70 7.70
CA LEU A 60 -10.09 -5.00 8.65
C LEU A 60 -11.45 -4.66 8.02
N ALA A 61 -11.46 -4.20 6.77
CA ALA A 61 -12.70 -3.91 6.06
C ALA A 61 -13.56 -5.17 5.90
N ALA A 62 -12.95 -6.32 5.58
CA ALA A 62 -13.66 -7.59 5.51
C ALA A 62 -14.22 -8.02 6.89
N GLU A 63 -13.45 -7.86 7.96
CA GLU A 63 -13.88 -8.18 9.35
C GLU A 63 -15.11 -7.37 9.77
N TYR A 64 -15.17 -6.08 9.41
CA TYR A 64 -16.27 -5.19 9.76
C TYR A 64 -17.36 -5.07 8.67
N ASN A 65 -17.32 -5.93 7.64
CA ASN A 65 -18.24 -5.88 6.48
C ASN A 65 -18.32 -4.49 5.81
N VAL A 66 -17.19 -3.79 5.74
CA VAL A 66 -17.03 -2.50 5.09
C VAL A 66 -16.61 -2.71 3.64
N LYS A 67 -17.38 -2.14 2.72
CA LYS A 67 -17.01 -2.13 1.30
C LYS A 67 -16.03 -0.97 1.02
N ILE A 68 -14.82 -1.31 0.58
CA ILE A 68 -13.85 -0.31 0.11
C ILE A 68 -14.23 0.10 -1.31
N LEU A 69 -14.42 1.41 -1.52
CA LEU A 69 -14.67 1.97 -2.85
C LEU A 69 -13.34 2.30 -3.53
N PHE A 70 -13.24 1.93 -4.80
CA PHE A 70 -12.11 2.35 -5.62
C PHE A 70 -12.22 3.84 -5.91
N SER A 71 -11.15 4.58 -5.63
CA SER A 71 -10.98 5.97 -6.03
C SER A 71 -9.92 6.05 -7.11
N THR A 72 -10.20 6.75 -8.20
CA THR A 72 -9.25 6.97 -9.27
C THR A 72 -8.10 7.87 -8.78
N LYS A 73 -6.87 7.59 -9.24
CA LYS A 73 -5.70 8.36 -8.86
C LYS A 73 -5.76 9.75 -9.49
N TYR A 74 -5.44 10.80 -8.72
CA TYR A 74 -5.40 12.20 -9.16
C TYR A 74 -6.73 12.83 -9.58
N HIS A 75 -7.85 12.24 -9.16
CA HIS A 75 -9.20 12.76 -9.43
C HIS A 75 -9.87 13.19 -8.13
N CYS A 76 -9.35 14.25 -7.50
CA CYS A 76 -9.88 14.74 -6.22
C CYS A 76 -11.33 15.24 -6.33
N GLU A 77 -11.76 15.67 -7.51
CA GLU A 77 -13.14 16.05 -7.82
C GLU A 77 -14.16 14.92 -7.60
N THR A 78 -13.70 13.66 -7.63
CA THR A 78 -14.54 12.49 -7.38
C THR A 78 -14.66 12.14 -5.90
N ASN A 79 -13.89 12.79 -5.03
CA ASN A 79 -13.91 12.56 -3.59
C ASN A 79 -14.77 13.62 -2.89
N PRO A 80 -15.96 13.27 -2.34
CA PRO A 80 -16.89 14.24 -1.75
C PRO A 80 -16.29 15.07 -0.61
N ILE A 81 -15.25 14.57 0.05
CA ILE A 81 -14.57 15.28 1.15
C ILE A 81 -13.94 16.61 0.68
N GLU A 82 -13.57 16.73 -0.60
CA GLU A 82 -13.00 17.96 -1.14
C GLU A 82 -14.03 19.11 -1.13
N GLY A 83 -15.31 18.78 -1.39
CA GLY A 83 -16.41 19.74 -1.27
C GLY A 83 -16.58 20.22 0.17
N TYR A 84 -16.53 19.29 1.13
CA TYR A 84 -16.56 19.59 2.56
C TYR A 84 -15.41 20.53 2.98
N TRP A 85 -14.18 20.23 2.56
CA TRP A 85 -13.04 21.08 2.89
C TRP A 85 -13.12 22.45 2.22
N CYS A 86 -13.59 22.51 0.99
CA CYS A 86 -13.80 23.78 0.30
C CYS A 86 -14.79 24.67 1.07
N HIS A 87 -15.97 24.14 1.42
CA HIS A 87 -16.96 24.85 2.23
C HIS A 87 -16.38 25.28 3.58
N SER A 88 -15.78 24.35 4.31
CA SER A 88 -15.28 24.61 5.67
C SER A 88 -14.23 25.71 5.69
N LYS A 89 -13.28 25.68 4.74
CA LYS A 89 -12.26 26.74 4.62
C LYS A 89 -12.88 28.10 4.31
N GLN A 90 -13.89 28.15 3.43
CA GLN A 90 -14.57 29.41 3.12
C GLN A 90 -15.33 29.97 4.34
N TYR A 91 -16.01 29.11 5.10
CA TYR A 91 -16.71 29.50 6.31
C TYR A 91 -15.75 30.06 7.37
N ILE A 92 -14.70 29.30 7.69
CA ILE A 92 -13.69 29.71 8.67
C ILE A 92 -13.05 31.03 8.24
N ARG A 93 -12.65 31.16 6.96
CA ARG A 93 -12.01 32.37 6.44
C ARG A 93 -12.87 33.63 6.61
N LYS A 94 -14.20 33.51 6.55
CA LYS A 94 -15.12 34.65 6.71
C LYS A 94 -15.33 35.07 8.17
N ASN A 95 -15.16 34.13 9.11
CA ASN A 95 -15.57 34.31 10.51
C ASN A 95 -14.40 34.28 11.51
N THR A 96 -13.18 34.01 11.04
CA THR A 96 -12.00 33.84 11.91
C THR A 96 -11.42 35.19 12.38
N ASP A 97 -10.96 35.20 13.63
CA ASP A 97 -10.11 36.24 14.23
C ASP A 97 -8.61 35.86 14.21
N GLN A 98 -8.27 34.79 13.48
CA GLN A 98 -6.93 34.18 13.40
C GLN A 98 -6.41 33.54 14.71
N SER A 99 -7.25 33.40 15.74
CA SER A 99 -6.89 32.65 16.94
C SER A 99 -7.16 31.15 16.77
N PHE A 100 -6.35 30.34 17.44
CA PHE A 100 -6.52 28.88 17.41
C PHE A 100 -7.84 28.43 18.07
N GLN A 101 -8.27 29.12 19.13
CA GLN A 101 -9.51 28.79 19.84
C GLN A 101 -10.73 29.04 18.96
N THR A 102 -10.78 30.18 18.28
CA THR A 102 -11.85 30.51 17.33
C THR A 102 -11.81 29.56 16.12
N LEU A 103 -10.62 29.17 15.63
CA LEU A 103 -10.52 28.14 14.59
C LEU A 103 -11.22 26.82 15.00
N LEU A 104 -10.97 26.33 16.21
CA LEU A 104 -11.59 25.10 16.71
C LEU A 104 -13.11 25.21 16.81
N ALA A 105 -13.63 26.33 17.31
CA ALA A 105 -15.07 26.58 17.37
C ALA A 105 -15.69 26.62 15.97
N LEU A 106 -15.08 27.39 15.05
CA LEU A 106 -15.57 27.53 13.68
C LEU A 106 -15.49 26.24 12.87
N MET A 107 -14.56 25.33 13.17
CA MET A 107 -14.51 24.01 12.53
C MET A 107 -15.75 23.16 12.88
N ALA A 108 -16.23 23.24 14.12
CA ALA A 108 -17.45 22.55 14.54
C ALA A 108 -18.69 23.18 13.88
N GLU A 109 -18.75 24.51 13.83
CA GLU A 109 -19.85 25.25 13.19
C GLU A 109 -19.90 25.03 11.67
N ALA A 110 -18.75 25.06 11.00
CA ALA A 110 -18.66 24.79 9.56
C ALA A 110 -19.23 23.41 9.20
N LYS A 111 -18.97 22.41 10.04
CA LYS A 111 -19.53 21.06 9.86
C LYS A 111 -21.05 21.05 9.93
N THR A 112 -21.65 21.77 10.88
CA THR A 112 -23.12 21.86 11.00
C THR A 112 -23.79 22.60 9.85
N ASN A 113 -23.05 23.45 9.14
CA ASN A 113 -23.54 24.26 8.02
C ASN A 113 -23.24 23.65 6.64
N PHE A 114 -22.66 22.44 6.59
CA PHE A 114 -22.39 21.73 5.34
C PHE A 114 -23.61 20.89 4.92
N TYR A 115 -24.30 21.32 3.85
CA TYR A 115 -25.45 20.65 3.23
C TYR A 115 -25.21 20.37 1.75
#